data_AF-A0A2V5SDN2-F1
#
_entry.id   AF-A0A2V5SDN2-F1
#
_cell.length_a   1.000
_cell.length_b   1.000
_cell.length_c   1.000
_cell.angle_alpha   90.00
_cell.angle_beta   90.00
_cell.angle_gamma   90.00
#
_symmetry.space_group_name_H-M   'P 1'
#
loop_
_entity.id
_entity.type
_entity.pdbx_description
1 polymer ?
#
loop_
_entity_poly.entity_id
_entity_poly.type
_entity_poly.pdbx_seq_one_letter_code
_entity_poly.pdbx_strand_id
1 'polypeptide(L)'
;MVSAKRHRFPLVVKRGLSTVKIYRDRKPGGTYYRVTYHIGGKRHRLNFNDLQQAVNEAEAKASQLSRGDIDAMQLSGRDRLVYGRAVDAIRELSVPLDAAALEYTEARKLLNGTPLIEAARFYKRHHGEGITRKSIADAVDEMIATKKASGVSELYLADLRYQLGVFKQRFCCDLVSLTADDVRNFFADLGSGARSFNNFARTLKTFFRFAQDRRWLSKEADLLASVHR
;
A
#
# COMPACT_ATOMS: atom_id res chain seq x y z
N MET A 1 11.20 68.87 -14.78
CA MET A 1 9.85 68.30 -14.75
C MET A 1 9.90 66.85 -15.19
N VAL A 2 9.83 65.89 -14.26
CA VAL A 2 9.89 64.47 -14.57
C VAL A 2 8.49 64.01 -15.01
N SER A 3 8.38 63.51 -16.23
CA SER A 3 7.15 63.04 -16.85
C SER A 3 6.47 61.95 -16.01
N ALA A 4 5.23 62.19 -15.57
CA ALA A 4 4.44 61.22 -14.83
C ALA A 4 4.16 60.00 -15.73
N LYS A 5 4.77 58.84 -15.40
CA LYS A 5 4.52 57.57 -16.11
C LYS A 5 3.01 57.31 -16.19
N ARG A 6 2.46 57.32 -17.41
CA ARG A 6 1.07 56.93 -17.67
C ARG A 6 0.94 55.41 -17.47
N HIS A 7 0.49 55.02 -16.28
CA HIS A 7 0.14 53.64 -15.97
C HIS A 7 -1.09 53.23 -16.80
N ARG A 8 -0.98 52.14 -17.57
CA ARG A 8 -2.13 51.51 -18.25
C ARG A 8 -2.88 50.66 -17.24
N PHE A 9 -4.19 50.89 -17.12
CA PHE A 9 -5.06 50.14 -16.20
C PHE A 9 -5.87 49.08 -16.98
N PRO A 10 -6.20 47.93 -16.36
CA PRO A 10 -5.86 47.56 -14.98
C PRO A 10 -4.37 47.23 -14.81
N LEU A 11 -3.77 47.67 -13.69
CA LEU A 11 -2.47 47.16 -13.28
C LEU A 11 -2.65 45.74 -12.76
N VAL A 12 -1.73 44.85 -13.11
CA VAL A 12 -1.80 43.45 -12.76
C VAL A 12 -0.59 43.10 -11.91
N VAL A 13 -0.83 42.69 -10.67
CA VAL A 13 0.19 42.18 -9.77
C VAL A 13 0.09 40.66 -9.75
N LYS A 14 1.21 39.99 -10.07
CA LYS A 14 1.32 38.53 -10.06
C LYS A 14 2.36 38.07 -9.04
N ARG A 15 2.04 37.01 -8.31
CA ARG A 15 2.95 36.22 -7.47
C ARG A 15 2.52 34.77 -7.60
N GLY A 16 3.41 33.90 -8.09
CA GLY A 16 3.06 32.52 -8.43
C GLY A 16 1.91 32.44 -9.45
N LEU A 17 0.90 31.62 -9.16
CA LEU A 17 -0.32 31.48 -9.96
C LEU A 17 -1.39 32.54 -9.64
N SER A 18 -1.24 33.26 -8.52
CA SER A 18 -2.22 34.25 -8.07
C SER A 18 -2.10 35.56 -8.85
N THR A 19 -3.25 36.11 -9.23
CA THR A 19 -3.33 37.39 -9.96
C THR A 19 -4.27 38.37 -9.24
N VAL A 20 -3.76 39.55 -8.92
CA VAL A 20 -4.52 40.67 -8.34
C VAL A 20 -4.56 41.82 -9.34
N LYS A 21 -5.74 42.39 -9.57
CA LYS A 21 -5.94 43.49 -10.53
C LYS A 21 -6.29 44.79 -9.81
N ILE A 22 -5.65 45.89 -10.21
CA ILE A 22 -5.95 47.24 -9.73
C ILE A 22 -6.59 48.01 -10.87
N TYR A 23 -7.83 48.46 -10.66
CA TYR A 23 -8.55 49.32 -11.60
C TYR A 23 -8.45 50.77 -11.15
N ARG A 24 -8.50 51.70 -12.11
CA ARG A 24 -8.60 53.14 -11.84
C ARG A 24 -10.00 53.62 -12.18
N ASP A 25 -10.71 54.12 -11.18
CA ASP A 25 -12.03 54.72 -11.34
C ASP A 25 -11.90 56.24 -11.15
N ARG A 26 -12.49 57.04 -12.05
CA ARG A 26 -12.52 58.51 -11.96
C ARG A 26 -13.94 58.95 -11.58
N LYS A 27 -14.07 59.74 -10.51
CA LYS A 27 -15.35 60.31 -10.03
C LYS A 27 -15.23 61.82 -9.86
N PRO A 28 -16.34 62.57 -9.74
CA PRO A 28 -16.30 64.03 -9.51
C PRO A 28 -15.49 64.43 -8.26
N GLY A 29 -15.46 63.58 -7.22
CA GLY A 29 -14.69 63.80 -6.00
C GLY A 29 -13.23 63.32 -6.01
N GLY A 30 -12.71 62.84 -7.15
CA GLY A 30 -11.31 62.42 -7.27
C GLY A 30 -11.10 61.09 -8.01
N THR A 31 -9.83 60.67 -8.06
CA THR A 31 -9.43 59.37 -8.61
C THR A 31 -9.32 58.34 -7.49
N TYR A 32 -9.88 57.15 -7.71
CA TYR A 32 -9.84 56.03 -6.78
C TYR A 32 -9.27 54.79 -7.47
N TYR A 33 -8.62 53.93 -6.70
CA TYR A 33 -7.99 52.71 -7.15
C TYR A 33 -8.63 51.51 -6.46
N ARG A 34 -9.17 50.59 -7.27
CA ARG A 34 -9.87 49.40 -6.79
C ARG A 34 -9.03 48.16 -6.99
N VAL A 35 -8.56 47.57 -5.89
CA VAL A 35 -7.87 46.27 -5.87
C VAL A 35 -8.92 45.17 -5.89
N THR A 36 -8.79 44.22 -6.81
CA THR A 36 -9.72 43.09 -6.99
C THR A 36 -8.95 41.77 -7.02
N TYR A 37 -9.39 40.81 -6.21
CA TYR A 37 -8.79 39.49 -6.10
C TYR A 37 -9.87 38.42 -5.79
N HIS A 38 -9.52 37.15 -5.88
CA HIS A 38 -10.41 36.03 -5.59
C HIS A 38 -9.90 35.23 -4.39
N ILE A 39 -10.80 34.86 -3.47
CA ILE A 39 -10.56 33.92 -2.36
C ILE A 39 -11.77 32.99 -2.29
N GLY A 40 -11.53 31.68 -2.23
CA GLY A 40 -12.61 30.69 -2.07
C GLY A 40 -13.69 30.78 -3.16
N GLY A 41 -13.28 31.02 -4.41
CA GLY A 41 -14.19 31.21 -5.54
C GLY A 41 -14.97 32.55 -5.54
N LYS A 42 -14.90 33.34 -4.47
CA LYS A 42 -15.59 34.64 -4.35
C LYS A 42 -14.65 35.80 -4.70
N ARG A 43 -15.21 36.82 -5.36
CA ARG A 43 -14.48 38.04 -5.72
C ARG A 43 -14.53 39.07 -4.59
N HIS A 44 -13.38 39.52 -4.13
CA HIS A 44 -13.22 40.57 -3.12
C HIS A 44 -12.70 41.86 -3.75
N ARG A 45 -13.04 43.00 -3.15
CA ARG A 45 -12.68 44.34 -3.63
C ARG A 45 -12.30 45.25 -2.47
N LEU A 46 -11.21 45.99 -2.64
CA LEU A 46 -10.76 47.04 -1.73
C LEU A 46 -10.56 48.34 -2.53
N ASN A 47 -10.89 49.49 -1.93
CA ASN A 47 -10.81 50.80 -2.58
C ASN A 47 -9.80 51.68 -1.86
N PHE A 48 -8.99 52.41 -2.61
CA PHE A 48 -7.95 53.31 -2.13
C PHE A 48 -8.00 54.65 -2.89
N ASN A 49 -7.53 55.73 -2.26
CA ASN A 49 -7.46 57.05 -2.90
C ASN A 49 -6.04 57.35 -3.43
N ASP A 50 -5.06 56.53 -3.06
CA ASP A 50 -3.68 56.61 -3.49
C ASP A 50 -3.26 55.36 -4.26
N LEU A 51 -2.50 55.55 -5.34
CA LEU A 51 -2.08 54.45 -6.22
C LEU A 51 -1.02 53.58 -5.54
N GLN A 52 -0.08 54.19 -4.81
CA GLN A 52 1.01 53.45 -4.19
C GLN A 52 0.47 52.54 -3.08
N GLN A 53 -0.49 53.02 -2.28
CA GLN A 53 -1.21 52.21 -1.31
C GLN A 53 -1.94 51.03 -1.96
N ALA A 54 -2.62 51.25 -3.08
CA ALA A 54 -3.29 50.18 -3.81
C ALA A 54 -2.31 49.12 -4.35
N VAL A 55 -1.13 49.55 -4.80
CA VAL A 55 -0.06 48.63 -5.27
C VAL A 55 0.50 47.82 -4.11
N ASN A 56 0.86 48.47 -3.00
CA ASN A 56 1.39 47.78 -1.82
C ASN A 56 0.40 46.73 -1.29
N GLU A 57 -0.90 47.07 -1.22
CA GLU A 57 -1.94 46.12 -0.81
C GLU A 57 -2.10 44.99 -1.83
N ALA A 58 -2.06 45.30 -3.13
CA ALA A 58 -2.15 44.28 -4.17
C ALA A 58 -0.97 43.29 -4.12
N GLU A 59 0.25 43.76 -3.81
CA GLU A 59 1.42 42.91 -3.62
C GLU A 59 1.32 42.06 -2.34
N ALA A 60 0.84 42.64 -1.24
CA ALA A 60 0.58 41.92 -0.01
C ALA A 60 -0.47 40.82 -0.22
N LYS A 61 -1.58 41.13 -0.89
CA LYS A 61 -2.62 40.15 -1.25
C LYS A 61 -2.13 39.11 -2.23
N ALA A 62 -1.40 39.48 -3.29
CA ALA A 62 -0.83 38.51 -4.21
C ALA A 62 0.14 37.53 -3.50
N SER A 63 0.94 38.02 -2.56
CA SER A 63 1.86 37.18 -1.78
C SER A 63 1.13 36.32 -0.74
N GLN A 64 0.06 36.84 -0.12
CA GLN A 64 -0.82 36.07 0.75
C GLN A 64 -1.54 34.96 -0.02
N LEU A 65 -2.08 35.27 -1.19
CA LEU A 65 -2.76 34.32 -2.08
C LEU A 65 -1.79 33.30 -2.64
N SER A 66 -0.57 33.67 -3.01
CA SER A 66 0.39 32.68 -3.53
C SER A 66 0.84 31.67 -2.47
N ARG A 67 0.86 32.07 -1.20
CA ARG A 67 1.11 31.14 -0.07
C ARG A 67 -0.14 30.35 0.27
N GLY A 68 -1.29 31.01 0.31
CA GLY A 68 -2.58 30.42 0.63
C GLY A 68 -3.19 29.59 -0.50
N ASP A 69 -2.79 29.74 -1.76
CA ASP A 69 -3.23 28.91 -2.90
C ASP A 69 -2.64 27.49 -2.81
N ILE A 70 -1.58 27.30 -2.03
CA ILE A 70 -1.08 25.98 -1.62
C ILE A 70 -2.06 25.34 -0.62
N ASP A 71 -2.67 26.14 0.27
CA ASP A 71 -3.68 25.70 1.26
C ASP A 71 -5.13 25.74 0.74
N ALA A 72 -5.40 26.52 -0.31
CA ALA A 72 -6.73 26.89 -0.82
C ALA A 72 -6.99 26.34 -2.22
N MET A 73 -6.44 25.15 -2.52
CA MET A 73 -7.12 24.24 -3.45
C MET A 73 -8.47 23.89 -2.81
N GLN A 74 -9.44 24.78 -2.97
CA GLN A 74 -10.73 24.73 -2.31
C GLN A 74 -11.44 23.47 -2.76
N LEU A 75 -11.40 22.44 -1.90
CA LEU A 75 -12.17 21.22 -2.07
C LEU A 75 -13.61 21.62 -2.40
N SER A 76 -14.05 21.24 -3.60
CA SER A 76 -15.42 21.46 -4.04
C SER A 76 -16.38 20.78 -3.06
N GLY A 77 -17.68 21.11 -3.11
CA GLY A 77 -18.66 20.40 -2.28
C GLY A 77 -18.59 18.87 -2.45
N ARG A 78 -18.28 18.42 -3.68
CA ARG A 78 -18.04 17.00 -4.00
C ARG A 78 -16.77 16.47 -3.33
N ASP A 79 -15.68 17.21 -3.38
CA ASP A 79 -14.40 16.75 -2.79
C ASP A 79 -14.48 16.67 -1.26
N ARG A 80 -15.21 17.59 -0.61
CA ARG A 80 -15.48 17.52 0.84
C ARG A 80 -16.29 16.28 1.20
N LEU A 81 -17.28 15.92 0.39
CA LEU A 81 -18.07 14.70 0.59
C LEU A 81 -17.20 13.45 0.45
N VAL A 82 -16.31 13.40 -0.56
CA VAL A 82 -15.37 12.28 -0.75
C VAL A 82 -14.38 12.19 0.40
N TYR A 83 -13.82 13.33 0.83
CA TYR A 83 -12.94 13.41 1.98
C TYR A 83 -13.61 12.89 3.26
N GLY A 84 -14.82 13.38 3.57
CA GLY A 84 -15.59 12.91 4.73
C GLY A 84 -15.82 11.41 4.70
N ARG A 85 -16.26 10.86 3.56
CA ARG A 85 -16.43 9.41 3.39
C ARG A 85 -15.13 8.62 3.58
N ALA A 86 -14.01 9.16 3.10
CA ALA A 86 -12.71 8.50 3.22
C ALA A 86 -12.21 8.48 4.68
N VAL A 87 -12.37 9.60 5.40
CA VAL A 87 -12.05 9.67 6.84
C VAL A 87 -12.96 8.74 7.65
N ASP A 88 -14.26 8.71 7.34
CA ASP A 88 -15.20 7.83 8.02
C ASP A 88 -14.87 6.34 7.81
N ALA A 89 -14.44 5.96 6.59
CA ALA A 89 -14.11 4.58 6.24
C ALA A 89 -12.89 4.02 7.00
N ILE A 90 -11.92 4.87 7.36
CA ILE A 90 -10.70 4.45 8.07
C ILE A 90 -10.73 4.78 9.56
N ARG A 91 -11.83 5.36 10.06
CA ARG A 91 -11.94 5.88 11.42
C ARG A 91 -11.61 4.83 12.49
N GLU A 92 -12.07 3.60 12.30
CA GLU A 92 -11.84 2.48 13.23
C GLU A 92 -10.40 2.00 13.24
N LEU A 93 -9.65 2.23 12.16
CA LEU A 93 -8.25 1.80 12.04
C LEU A 93 -7.28 2.78 12.70
N SER A 94 -7.73 3.99 13.06
CA SER A 94 -6.88 5.05 13.63
C SER A 94 -5.66 5.40 12.77
N VAL A 95 -5.77 5.20 11.45
CA VAL A 95 -4.70 5.52 10.49
C VAL A 95 -4.97 6.88 9.82
N PRO A 96 -3.96 7.74 9.64
CA PRO A 96 -4.09 8.96 8.84
C PRO A 96 -4.50 8.66 7.37
N LEU A 97 -5.36 9.49 6.79
CA LEU A 97 -5.91 9.26 5.45
C LEU A 97 -4.83 9.21 4.35
N ASP A 98 -3.82 10.06 4.46
CA ASP A 98 -2.66 10.09 3.58
C ASP A 98 -1.83 8.81 3.70
N ALA A 99 -1.59 8.32 4.93
CA ALA A 99 -0.90 7.06 5.15
C ALA A 99 -1.65 5.87 4.53
N ALA A 100 -2.97 5.80 4.69
CA ALA A 100 -3.80 4.75 4.08
C ALA A 100 -3.74 4.78 2.53
N ALA A 101 -3.71 5.97 1.93
CA ALA A 101 -3.58 6.12 0.47
C ALA A 101 -2.20 5.67 -0.05
N LEU A 102 -1.14 5.97 0.69
CA LEU A 102 0.23 5.54 0.37
C LEU A 102 0.35 4.01 0.45
N GLU A 103 -0.09 3.41 1.54
CA GLU A 103 -0.07 1.95 1.75
C GLU A 103 -0.88 1.22 0.67
N TYR A 104 -2.10 1.70 0.37
CA TYR A 104 -2.91 1.13 -0.71
C TYR A 104 -2.17 1.17 -2.06
N THR A 105 -1.51 2.29 -2.37
CA THR A 105 -0.78 2.44 -3.64
C THR A 105 0.41 1.48 -3.73
N GLU A 106 1.17 1.34 -2.64
CA GLU A 106 2.28 0.40 -2.55
C GLU A 106 1.80 -1.04 -2.71
N ALA A 107 0.76 -1.43 -1.96
CA ALA A 107 0.19 -2.77 -2.06
C ALA A 107 -0.35 -3.07 -3.46
N ARG A 108 -1.01 -2.11 -4.12
CA ARG A 108 -1.49 -2.28 -5.50
C ARG A 108 -0.37 -2.44 -6.52
N LYS A 109 0.78 -1.79 -6.32
CA LYS A 109 1.97 -1.98 -7.17
C LYS A 109 2.55 -3.39 -7.00
N LEU A 110 2.62 -3.89 -5.77
CA LEU A 110 3.10 -5.25 -5.50
C LEU A 110 2.19 -6.33 -6.10
N LEU A 111 0.88 -6.10 -6.07
CA LEU A 111 -0.12 -7.09 -6.46
C LEU A 111 -0.37 -7.20 -7.98
N ASN A 112 0.24 -6.33 -8.80
CA ASN A 112 0.20 -6.38 -10.27
C ASN A 112 -1.21 -6.66 -10.87
N GLY A 113 -2.23 -5.99 -10.33
CA GLY A 113 -3.62 -6.14 -10.79
C GLY A 113 -4.52 -7.00 -9.89
N THR A 114 -3.95 -7.80 -8.98
CA THR A 114 -4.72 -8.55 -7.98
C THR A 114 -5.39 -7.59 -6.98
N PRO A 115 -6.68 -7.73 -6.66
CA PRO A 115 -7.34 -6.90 -5.66
C PRO A 115 -6.72 -7.09 -4.27
N LEU A 116 -6.48 -6.00 -3.54
CA LEU A 116 -5.87 -6.03 -2.20
C LEU A 116 -6.64 -6.91 -1.20
N ILE A 117 -7.98 -6.87 -1.27
CA ILE A 117 -8.82 -7.70 -0.41
C ILE A 117 -8.64 -9.19 -0.68
N GLU A 118 -8.41 -9.60 -1.93
CA GLU A 118 -8.17 -11.00 -2.28
C GLU A 118 -6.81 -11.46 -1.78
N ALA A 119 -5.79 -10.59 -1.86
CA ALA A 119 -4.48 -10.86 -1.26
C ALA A 119 -4.59 -11.03 0.27
N ALA A 120 -5.35 -10.16 0.94
CA ALA A 120 -5.59 -10.29 2.38
C ALA A 120 -6.35 -11.58 2.75
N ARG A 121 -7.37 -11.96 1.96
CA ARG A 121 -8.09 -13.24 2.13
C ARG A 121 -7.17 -14.45 1.90
N PHE A 122 -6.32 -14.39 0.88
CA PHE A 122 -5.31 -15.41 0.61
C PHE A 122 -4.35 -15.53 1.79
N TYR A 123 -3.77 -14.42 2.26
CA TYR A 123 -2.88 -14.42 3.41
C TYR A 123 -3.58 -14.99 4.65
N LYS A 124 -4.83 -14.58 4.92
CA LYS A 124 -5.60 -15.13 6.05
C LYS A 124 -5.78 -16.65 5.96
N ARG A 125 -6.08 -17.18 4.76
CA ARG A 125 -6.30 -18.62 4.54
C ARG A 125 -5.02 -19.45 4.61
N HIS A 126 -3.89 -18.90 4.21
CA HIS A 126 -2.63 -19.64 4.09
C HIS A 126 -1.65 -19.40 5.25
N HIS A 127 -1.72 -18.23 5.89
CA HIS A 127 -0.76 -17.76 6.90
C HIS A 127 -1.41 -17.04 8.08
N GLY A 128 -2.74 -16.89 8.09
CA GLY A 128 -3.46 -16.10 9.08
C GLY A 128 -3.91 -16.88 10.31
N GLU A 129 -4.92 -16.30 10.97
CA GLU A 129 -5.47 -16.79 12.23
C GLU A 129 -5.88 -18.27 12.15
N GLY A 130 -5.24 -19.09 12.99
CA GLY A 130 -5.47 -20.53 13.05
C GLY A 130 -4.37 -21.39 12.42
N ILE A 131 -3.38 -20.80 11.74
CA ILE A 131 -2.15 -21.50 11.33
C ILE A 131 -1.05 -21.26 12.36
N THR A 132 -0.58 -22.33 13.01
CA THR A 132 0.51 -22.28 13.99
C THR A 132 1.84 -22.45 13.28
N ARG A 133 2.76 -21.48 13.45
CA ARG A 133 4.11 -21.61 12.91
C ARG A 133 4.84 -22.78 13.54
N LYS A 134 5.44 -23.62 12.70
CA LYS A 134 6.22 -24.78 13.08
C LYS A 134 7.36 -24.94 12.09
N SER A 135 8.58 -25.10 12.61
CA SER A 135 9.74 -25.38 11.77
C SER A 135 9.56 -26.75 11.10
N ILE A 136 10.10 -26.92 9.90
CA ILE A 136 10.08 -28.22 9.21
C ILE A 136 10.77 -29.29 10.06
N ALA A 137 11.87 -28.92 10.72
CA ALA A 137 12.61 -29.79 11.63
C ALA A 137 11.71 -30.34 12.74
N ASP A 138 11.02 -29.48 13.47
CA ASP A 138 10.17 -29.89 14.58
C ASP A 138 8.94 -30.66 14.10
N ALA A 139 8.38 -30.29 12.94
CA ALA A 139 7.23 -30.97 12.36
C ALA A 139 7.59 -32.41 11.94
N VAL A 140 8.77 -32.60 11.34
CA VAL A 140 9.29 -33.93 10.97
C VAL A 140 9.51 -34.79 12.21
N ASP A 141 10.18 -34.23 13.22
CA ASP A 141 10.46 -34.96 14.46
C ASP A 141 9.17 -35.37 15.19
N GLU A 142 8.17 -34.47 15.23
CA GLU A 142 6.86 -34.76 15.82
C GLU A 142 6.07 -35.81 15.02
N MET A 143 6.15 -35.79 13.68
CA MET A 143 5.52 -36.82 12.86
C MET A 143 6.13 -38.20 13.13
N ILE A 144 7.47 -38.29 13.17
CA ILE A 144 8.19 -39.55 13.42
C ILE A 144 7.85 -40.06 14.82
N ALA A 145 7.86 -39.19 15.83
CA ALA A 145 7.48 -39.54 17.19
C ALA A 145 6.03 -40.04 17.28
N THR A 146 5.09 -39.35 16.62
CA THR A 146 3.67 -39.74 16.58
C THR A 146 3.48 -41.10 15.92
N LYS A 147 4.14 -41.34 14.78
CA LYS A 147 4.05 -42.63 14.06
C LYS A 147 4.66 -43.76 14.87
N LYS A 148 5.79 -43.53 15.55
CA LYS A 148 6.40 -44.50 16.46
C LYS A 148 5.45 -44.86 17.62
N ALA A 149 4.84 -43.86 18.25
CA ALA A 149 3.86 -44.09 19.32
C ALA A 149 2.60 -44.83 18.85
N SER A 150 2.26 -44.74 17.56
CA SER A 150 1.14 -45.47 16.94
C SER A 150 1.48 -46.94 16.61
N GLY A 151 2.70 -47.41 16.89
CA GLY A 151 3.09 -48.82 16.69
C GLY A 151 3.27 -49.24 15.23
N VAL A 152 3.59 -48.31 14.32
CA VAL A 152 3.89 -48.67 12.92
C VAL A 152 5.21 -49.46 12.81
N SER A 153 5.42 -50.18 11.71
CA SER A 153 6.61 -51.02 11.55
C SER A 153 7.93 -50.23 11.56
N GLU A 154 8.98 -50.81 12.13
CA GLU A 154 10.31 -50.17 12.17
C GLU A 154 10.89 -49.93 10.77
N LEU A 155 10.60 -50.80 9.80
CA LEU A 155 10.98 -50.59 8.40
C LEU A 155 10.36 -49.30 7.85
N TYR A 156 9.06 -49.06 8.12
CA TYR A 156 8.40 -47.84 7.70
C TYR A 156 8.93 -46.61 8.45
N LEU A 157 9.25 -46.73 9.75
CA LEU A 157 9.91 -45.64 10.48
C LEU A 157 11.29 -45.31 9.91
N ALA A 158 12.07 -46.31 9.50
CA ALA A 158 13.36 -46.12 8.86
C ALA A 158 13.22 -45.35 7.53
N ASP A 159 12.23 -45.72 6.70
CA ASP A 159 11.91 -45.02 5.45
C ASP A 159 11.52 -43.55 5.70
N LEU A 160 10.66 -43.30 6.70
CA LEU A 160 10.26 -41.95 7.10
C LEU A 160 11.46 -41.13 7.57
N ARG A 161 12.30 -41.69 8.46
CA ARG A 161 13.51 -41.01 8.97
C ARG A 161 14.46 -40.66 7.82
N TYR A 162 14.64 -41.55 6.85
CA TYR A 162 15.50 -41.29 5.71
C TYR A 162 14.95 -40.17 4.82
N GLN A 163 13.72 -40.31 4.32
CA GLN A 163 13.15 -39.38 3.34
C GLN A 163 12.86 -38.00 3.95
N LEU A 164 12.24 -37.97 5.14
CA LEU A 164 11.98 -36.70 5.83
C LEU A 164 13.26 -36.11 6.43
N GLY A 165 14.27 -36.93 6.73
CA GLY A 165 15.59 -36.45 7.14
C GLY A 165 16.29 -35.66 6.04
N VAL A 166 16.29 -36.18 4.81
CA VAL A 166 16.83 -35.46 3.63
C VAL A 166 16.06 -34.16 3.40
N PHE A 167 14.73 -34.19 3.51
CA PHE A 167 13.90 -32.99 3.38
C PHE A 167 14.20 -31.95 4.48
N LYS A 168 14.29 -32.40 5.74
CA LYS A 168 14.65 -31.58 6.91
C LYS A 168 16.01 -30.89 6.76
N GLN A 169 16.99 -31.57 6.17
CA GLN A 169 18.32 -30.99 5.92
C GLN A 169 18.29 -29.92 4.84
N ARG A 170 17.43 -30.05 3.83
CA ARG A 170 17.32 -29.08 2.74
C ARG A 170 16.68 -27.76 3.17
N PHE A 171 15.73 -27.82 4.11
CA PHE A 171 14.89 -26.69 4.46
C PHE A 171 14.97 -26.33 5.94
N CYS A 172 15.66 -25.23 6.24
CA CYS A 172 15.81 -24.66 7.59
C CYS A 172 14.81 -23.51 7.86
N CYS A 173 13.56 -23.68 7.43
CA CYS A 173 12.51 -22.67 7.55
C CYS A 173 11.22 -23.22 8.18
N ASP A 174 10.26 -22.32 8.43
CA ASP A 174 8.91 -22.69 8.84
C ASP A 174 8.13 -23.32 7.69
N LEU A 175 7.29 -24.32 8.00
CA LEU A 175 6.43 -25.00 7.03
C LEU A 175 5.59 -24.04 6.18
N VAL A 176 5.10 -22.96 6.79
CA VAL A 176 4.27 -21.95 6.11
C VAL A 176 5.03 -21.15 5.06
N SER A 177 6.36 -21.18 5.07
CA SER A 177 7.20 -20.42 4.13
C SER A 177 7.52 -21.22 2.86
N LEU A 178 7.24 -22.52 2.85
CA LEU A 178 7.47 -23.36 1.68
C LEU A 178 6.49 -23.03 0.57
N THR A 179 7.02 -22.97 -0.65
CA THR A 179 6.24 -22.87 -1.88
C THR A 179 6.25 -24.20 -2.66
N ALA A 180 5.31 -24.38 -3.59
CA ALA A 180 5.32 -25.55 -4.48
C ALA A 180 6.59 -25.58 -5.37
N ASP A 181 7.14 -24.42 -5.69
CA ASP A 181 8.37 -24.26 -6.46
C ASP A 181 9.60 -24.74 -5.69
N ASP A 182 9.67 -24.45 -4.38
CA ASP A 182 10.74 -24.96 -3.51
C ASP A 182 10.76 -26.48 -3.50
N VAL A 183 9.57 -27.10 -3.38
CA VAL A 183 9.44 -28.56 -3.37
C VAL A 183 9.75 -29.15 -4.75
N ARG A 184 9.29 -28.52 -5.84
CA ARG A 184 9.67 -28.92 -7.20
C ARG A 184 11.19 -28.92 -7.39
N ASN A 185 11.86 -27.84 -6.97
CA ASN A 185 13.31 -27.71 -7.09
C ASN A 185 14.03 -28.76 -6.23
N PHE A 186 13.51 -29.07 -5.04
CA PHE A 186 14.03 -30.18 -4.22
C PHE A 186 13.98 -31.53 -4.96
N PHE A 187 12.88 -31.85 -5.65
CA PHE A 187 12.79 -33.08 -6.44
C PHE A 187 13.72 -33.09 -7.65
N ALA A 188 13.92 -31.95 -8.31
CA ALA A 188 14.88 -31.80 -9.40
C ALA A 188 16.32 -32.02 -8.91
N ASP A 189 16.70 -31.40 -7.79
CA ASP A 189 18.03 -31.52 -7.17
C ASP A 189 18.32 -32.96 -6.70
N LEU A 190 17.30 -33.69 -6.25
CA LEU A 190 17.45 -35.07 -5.75
C LEU A 190 17.92 -36.04 -6.85
N GLY A 191 17.65 -35.74 -8.13
CA GLY A 191 18.14 -36.52 -9.28
C GLY A 191 17.77 -38.01 -9.26
N SER A 192 16.69 -38.37 -8.55
CA SER A 192 16.46 -39.75 -8.15
C SER A 192 15.71 -40.58 -9.19
N GLY A 193 16.01 -41.89 -9.26
CA GLY A 193 15.29 -42.82 -10.13
C GLY A 193 13.81 -42.97 -9.78
N ALA A 194 13.02 -43.51 -10.71
CA ALA A 194 11.55 -43.66 -10.64
C ALA A 194 10.99 -44.03 -9.28
N ARG A 195 11.53 -45.10 -8.71
CA ARG A 195 11.05 -45.68 -7.46
C ARG A 195 11.34 -44.77 -6.27
N SER A 196 12.53 -44.18 -6.24
CA SER A 196 12.93 -43.25 -5.18
C SER A 196 12.08 -41.98 -5.23
N PHE A 197 11.89 -41.41 -6.42
CA PHE A 197 11.00 -40.27 -6.64
C PHE A 197 9.60 -40.52 -6.07
N ASN A 198 8.98 -41.65 -6.44
CA ASN A 198 7.64 -42.00 -5.97
C ASN A 198 7.58 -42.22 -4.45
N ASN A 199 8.64 -42.80 -3.87
CA ASN A 199 8.74 -42.99 -2.43
C ASN A 199 8.80 -41.64 -1.69
N PHE A 200 9.65 -40.71 -2.14
CA PHE A 200 9.72 -39.36 -1.59
C PHE A 200 8.38 -38.61 -1.73
N ALA A 201 7.75 -38.65 -2.91
CA ALA A 201 6.47 -37.99 -3.15
C ALA A 201 5.38 -38.50 -2.22
N ARG A 202 5.29 -39.83 -2.03
CA ARG A 202 4.31 -40.44 -1.12
C ARG A 202 4.54 -40.04 0.34
N THR A 203 5.79 -40.01 0.77
CA THR A 203 6.15 -39.65 2.14
C THR A 203 5.92 -38.17 2.42
N LEU A 204 6.30 -37.27 1.50
CA LEU A 204 6.02 -35.84 1.63
C LEU A 204 4.51 -35.55 1.59
N LYS A 205 3.74 -36.25 0.74
CA LYS A 205 2.27 -36.14 0.75
C LYS A 205 1.68 -36.49 2.12
N THR A 206 2.20 -37.55 2.74
CA THR A 206 1.77 -37.97 4.08
C THR A 206 2.17 -36.94 5.15
N PHE A 207 3.36 -36.38 5.04
CA PHE A 207 3.87 -35.33 5.94
C PHE A 207 3.08 -34.03 5.83
N PHE A 208 2.81 -33.53 4.61
CA PHE A 208 2.03 -32.31 4.43
C PHE A 208 0.59 -32.47 4.93
N ARG A 209 -0.03 -33.63 4.72
CA ARG A 209 -1.35 -33.91 5.30
C ARG A 209 -1.32 -33.93 6.83
N PHE A 210 -0.28 -34.53 7.42
CA PHE A 210 -0.07 -34.51 8.87
C PHE A 210 0.07 -33.08 9.42
N ALA A 211 0.79 -32.21 8.71
CA ALA A 211 0.93 -30.80 9.04
C ALA A 211 -0.39 -30.02 8.89
N GLN A 212 -1.19 -30.33 7.88
CA GLN A 212 -2.52 -29.73 7.67
C GLN A 212 -3.49 -30.10 8.80
N ASP A 213 -3.49 -31.35 9.24
CA ASP A 213 -4.34 -31.82 10.34
C ASP A 213 -4.03 -31.09 11.66
N ARG A 214 -2.77 -30.67 11.85
CA ARG A 214 -2.30 -29.90 13.02
C ARG A 214 -2.33 -28.39 12.82
N ARG A 215 -2.84 -27.93 11.67
CA ARG A 215 -2.89 -26.52 11.28
C ARG A 215 -1.51 -25.82 11.28
N TRP A 216 -0.45 -26.55 10.92
CA TRP A 216 0.86 -25.93 10.61
C TRP A 216 0.99 -25.52 9.16
N LEU A 217 0.11 -26.06 8.32
CA LEU A 217 -0.02 -25.78 6.91
C LEU A 217 -1.52 -25.63 6.59
N SER A 218 -1.88 -24.75 5.67
CA SER A 218 -3.27 -24.59 5.27
C SER A 218 -3.79 -25.84 4.56
N LYS A 219 -5.07 -26.18 4.80
CA LYS A 219 -5.76 -27.28 4.11
C LYS A 219 -5.85 -27.08 2.60
N GLU A 220 -5.77 -25.85 2.13
CA GLU A 220 -5.77 -25.50 0.71
C GLU A 220 -4.36 -25.54 0.10
N ALA A 221 -3.30 -25.64 0.90
CA ALA A 221 -1.94 -25.67 0.39
C ALA A 221 -1.65 -27.02 -0.30
N ASP A 222 -1.31 -26.97 -1.58
CA ASP A 222 -0.79 -28.12 -2.33
C ASP A 222 0.66 -27.87 -2.75
N LEU A 223 1.59 -28.22 -1.86
CA LEU A 223 3.03 -28.06 -2.10
C LEU A 223 3.59 -29.07 -3.12
N LEU A 224 2.81 -30.08 -3.50
CA LEU A 224 3.22 -31.08 -4.51
C LEU A 224 2.61 -30.79 -5.90
N ALA A 225 1.79 -29.73 -6.04
CA ALA A 225 1.09 -29.42 -7.28
C ALA A 225 2.00 -29.30 -8.51
N SER A 226 3.21 -28.73 -8.33
CA SER A 226 4.19 -28.52 -9.40
C SER A 226 5.25 -29.64 -9.50
N VAL A 227 5.10 -30.72 -8.72
CA VAL A 227 6.04 -31.84 -8.73
C VAL A 227 5.61 -32.82 -9.81
N HIS A 228 6.34 -32.81 -10.91
CA HIS A 228 6.23 -33.76 -12.00
C HIS A 228 7.56 -34.47 -12.20
N ARG A 229 7.49 -35.71 -12.67
CA ARG A 229 8.68 -36.51 -12.97
C ARG A 229 9.14 -36.27 -14.41
#